data_AF-A0A424WH22-F1
#
_entry.id   AF-A0A424WH22-F1
#
_cell.length_a   1.000
_cell.length_b   1.000
_cell.length_c   1.000
_cell.angle_alpha   90.00
_cell.angle_beta   90.00
_cell.angle_gamma   90.00
#
_symmetry.space_group_name_H-M   'P 1'
#
loop_
_entity.id
_entity.type
_entity.pdbx_description
1 polymer ?
#
loop_
_entity_poly.entity_id
_entity_poly.type
_entity_poly.pdbx_seq_one_letter_code
_entity_poly.pdbx_strand_id
1 'polypeptide(L)'
;MTTRPMHVKRLAATLCAAGLMLAAGAVHAADATGRGSAQSQYQQDVAACKSGATGQDQAACMREAGAARQESGRNNLKDGSNDQLQQNMLDRCNRLPAASRQDCVTQMTSPTNVRGSVQGGGVLRETVIQVPADTVPPAAGAPGMAPAPGAPMTSPVRQ
;
A
#
# COMPACT_ATOMS: atom_id res chain seq x y z
N MET A 1 -33.61 -73.14 12.75
CA MET A 1 -33.49 -72.00 11.81
C MET A 1 -33.75 -70.75 12.65
N THR A 2 -32.78 -69.88 12.91
CA THR A 2 -32.30 -68.89 11.93
C THR A 2 -30.89 -68.43 12.32
N THR A 3 -30.02 -68.42 11.31
CA THR A 3 -28.62 -68.01 11.33
C THR A 3 -28.46 -66.50 11.50
N ARG A 4 -27.46 -66.06 12.27
CA ARG A 4 -26.98 -64.67 12.31
C ARG A 4 -25.89 -64.47 11.26
N PRO A 5 -26.04 -63.58 10.27
CA PRO A 5 -24.90 -63.08 9.52
C PRO A 5 -24.43 -61.74 10.11
N MET A 6 -23.33 -61.79 10.86
CA MET A 6 -22.41 -60.65 10.96
C MET A 6 -21.41 -60.73 9.80
N HIS A 7 -20.83 -59.59 9.41
CA HIS A 7 -19.70 -59.40 8.45
C HIS A 7 -20.05 -58.82 7.06
N VAL A 8 -20.83 -57.72 7.02
CA VAL A 8 -20.86 -56.79 5.87
C VAL A 8 -20.53 -55.36 6.32
N LYS A 9 -19.51 -55.20 7.18
CA LYS A 9 -18.98 -53.88 7.57
C LYS A 9 -17.46 -53.87 7.69
N ARG A 10 -16.76 -54.74 6.94
CA ARG A 10 -15.29 -54.81 6.89
C ARG A 10 -14.71 -54.63 5.48
N LEU A 11 -15.48 -54.02 4.57
CA LEU A 11 -15.05 -53.74 3.18
C LEU A 11 -15.45 -52.32 2.76
N ALA A 12 -15.30 -51.35 3.65
CA ALA A 12 -15.38 -49.92 3.31
C ALA A 12 -14.23 -49.15 3.98
N ALA A 13 -13.12 -49.85 4.25
CA ALA A 13 -11.90 -49.30 4.81
C ALA A 13 -10.79 -49.55 3.80
N THR A 14 -10.77 -48.80 2.68
CA THR A 14 -9.60 -48.59 1.80
C THR A 14 -10.02 -47.84 0.54
N LEU A 15 -10.47 -46.59 0.63
CA LEU A 15 -10.47 -45.63 -0.48
C LEU A 15 -10.81 -44.26 0.12
N CYS A 16 -10.02 -43.22 -0.22
CA CYS A 16 -9.99 -41.86 0.36
C CYS A 16 -8.97 -41.60 1.49
N ALA A 17 -7.77 -42.18 1.42
CA ALA A 17 -6.58 -41.70 2.13
C ALA A 17 -5.60 -40.97 1.18
N ALA A 18 -6.11 -40.24 0.18
CA ALA A 18 -5.32 -39.46 -0.77
C ALA A 18 -6.07 -38.18 -1.13
N GLY A 19 -5.99 -37.18 -0.26
CA GLY A 19 -6.65 -35.88 -0.48
C GLY A 19 -6.33 -34.81 0.56
N LEU A 20 -5.28 -34.99 1.36
CA LEU A 20 -4.91 -34.09 2.46
C LEU A 20 -3.50 -33.52 2.30
N MET A 21 -3.05 -33.31 1.06
CA MET A 21 -1.73 -32.76 0.75
C MET A 21 -1.79 -31.68 -0.34
N LEU A 22 -2.70 -30.70 -0.21
CA LEU A 22 -2.59 -29.45 -0.97
C LEU A 22 -3.38 -28.30 -0.34
N ALA A 23 -3.11 -28.02 0.93
CA ALA A 23 -3.49 -26.77 1.58
C ALA A 23 -2.36 -26.34 2.51
N ALA A 24 -1.24 -25.93 1.92
CA ALA A 24 -0.32 -25.01 2.58
C ALA A 24 -0.96 -23.61 2.63
N GLY A 25 -2.11 -23.51 3.29
CA GLY A 25 -2.57 -22.24 3.84
C GLY A 25 -1.64 -21.96 5.00
N ALA A 26 -0.89 -20.86 4.92
CA ALA A 26 -0.18 -20.33 6.07
C ALA A 26 -1.22 -19.89 7.12
N VAL A 27 -1.73 -20.85 7.88
CA VAL A 27 -2.45 -20.62 9.12
C VAL A 27 -1.42 -20.09 10.09
N HIS A 28 -1.27 -18.77 10.10
CA HIS A 28 -0.61 -18.09 11.20
C HIS A 28 -1.54 -18.25 12.40
N ALA A 29 -1.34 -19.32 13.16
CA ALA A 29 -1.83 -19.39 14.52
C ALA A 29 -1.18 -18.23 15.27
N ALA A 30 -1.96 -17.19 15.54
CA ALA A 30 -1.58 -16.11 16.43
C ALA A 30 -1.40 -16.70 17.82
N ASP A 31 -0.20 -17.18 18.10
CA ASP A 31 0.19 -17.67 19.41
C ASP A 31 0.12 -16.46 20.37
N ALA A 32 -0.72 -16.58 21.41
CA ALA A 32 -1.15 -15.51 22.30
C ALA A 32 -0.01 -14.91 23.18
N THR A 33 1.25 -15.22 22.86
CA THR A 33 2.43 -14.68 23.51
C THR A 33 3.24 -13.72 22.64
N GLY A 34 2.92 -13.51 21.37
CA GLY A 34 3.55 -12.52 20.47
C GLY A 34 5.05 -12.74 20.17
N ARG A 35 5.75 -13.57 20.94
CA ARG A 35 7.19 -13.87 20.79
C ARG A 35 7.45 -14.84 19.65
N GLY A 36 6.56 -15.81 19.44
CA GLY A 36 6.64 -16.75 18.32
C GLY A 36 6.47 -16.05 16.97
N SER A 37 5.51 -15.14 16.88
CA SER A 37 5.25 -14.31 15.69
C SER A 37 6.36 -13.28 15.43
N ALA A 38 6.92 -12.66 16.48
CA ALA A 38 8.04 -11.74 16.36
C ALA A 38 9.30 -12.42 15.79
N GLN A 39 9.60 -13.64 16.26
CA GLN A 39 10.75 -14.41 15.81
C GLN A 39 10.55 -14.92 14.37
N SER A 40 9.33 -15.36 14.01
CA SER A 40 9.05 -15.76 12.63
C SER A 40 9.12 -14.58 11.67
N GLN A 41 8.61 -13.40 12.06
CA GLN A 41 8.68 -12.18 11.24
C GLN A 41 10.15 -11.79 10.99
N TYR A 42 10.97 -11.78 12.04
CA TYR A 42 12.39 -11.48 11.90
C TYR A 42 13.11 -12.43 10.91
N GLN A 43 12.78 -13.72 10.92
CA GLN A 43 13.37 -14.68 9.98
C GLN A 43 12.95 -14.40 8.53
N GLN A 44 11.69 -14.00 8.31
CA GLN A 44 11.19 -13.59 7.01
C GLN A 44 11.89 -12.32 6.52
N ASP A 45 12.04 -11.31 7.38
CA ASP A 45 12.72 -10.07 7.06
C ASP A 45 14.18 -10.33 6.69
N VAL A 46 14.90 -11.16 7.45
CA VAL A 46 16.29 -11.55 7.14
C VAL A 46 16.38 -12.29 5.82
N ALA A 47 15.43 -13.18 5.51
CA ALA A 47 15.40 -13.88 4.23
C ALA A 47 15.18 -12.91 3.06
N ALA A 48 14.28 -11.93 3.21
CA ALA A 48 14.04 -10.88 2.22
C ALA A 48 15.27 -9.96 2.03
N CYS A 49 15.95 -9.62 3.13
CA CYS A 49 17.20 -8.85 3.06
C CYS A 49 18.30 -9.61 2.32
N LYS A 50 18.44 -10.93 2.57
CA LYS A 50 19.46 -11.77 1.92
C LYS A 50 19.18 -12.06 0.45
N SER A 51 17.91 -12.11 0.05
CA SER A 51 17.53 -12.30 -1.36
C SER A 51 17.66 -11.04 -2.21
N GLY A 52 17.83 -9.87 -1.58
CA GLY A 52 17.86 -8.58 -2.26
C GLY A 52 16.47 -8.10 -2.72
N ALA A 53 15.39 -8.73 -2.27
CA ALA A 53 14.03 -8.44 -2.73
C ALA A 53 13.50 -7.06 -2.27
N THR A 54 14.12 -6.44 -1.26
CA THR A 54 13.61 -5.20 -0.64
C THR A 54 13.95 -3.93 -1.40
N GLY A 55 14.91 -3.97 -2.34
CA GLY A 55 15.39 -2.78 -3.05
C GLY A 55 16.19 -1.80 -2.19
N GLN A 56 16.51 -2.16 -0.94
CA GLN A 56 17.31 -1.37 0.00
C GLN A 56 18.76 -1.91 0.08
N ASP A 57 19.68 -1.12 0.64
CA ASP A 57 21.01 -1.61 1.04
C ASP A 57 20.89 -2.79 2.03
N GLN A 58 21.62 -3.87 1.79
CA GLN A 58 21.51 -5.09 2.58
C GLN A 58 21.84 -4.84 4.06
N ALA A 59 22.88 -4.05 4.34
CA ALA A 59 23.26 -3.75 5.71
C ALA A 59 22.20 -2.89 6.42
N ALA A 60 21.60 -1.93 5.73
CA ALA A 60 20.45 -1.17 6.23
C ALA A 60 19.25 -2.09 6.53
N CYS A 61 18.88 -2.95 5.58
CA CYS A 61 17.79 -3.90 5.73
C CYS A 61 17.98 -4.80 6.97
N MET A 62 19.19 -5.34 7.16
CA MET A 62 19.50 -6.17 8.32
C MET A 62 19.43 -5.40 9.65
N ARG A 63 19.80 -4.11 9.66
CA ARG A 63 19.63 -3.24 10.85
C ARG A 63 18.16 -2.98 11.14
N GLU A 64 17.36 -2.69 10.11
CA GLU A 64 15.92 -2.46 10.22
C GLU A 64 15.18 -3.70 10.74
N ALA A 65 15.49 -4.88 10.21
CA ALA A 65 14.94 -6.15 10.70
C ALA A 65 15.27 -6.39 12.20
N GLY A 66 16.50 -6.06 12.62
CA GLY A 66 16.90 -6.14 14.03
C GLY A 66 16.13 -5.17 14.92
N ALA A 67 15.98 -3.92 14.48
CA ALA A 67 15.22 -2.90 15.20
C ALA A 67 13.73 -3.29 15.32
N ALA A 68 13.13 -3.80 14.25
CA ALA A 68 11.76 -4.30 14.26
C ALA A 68 11.58 -5.44 15.28
N ARG A 69 12.49 -6.42 15.32
CA ARG A 69 12.45 -7.49 16.32
C ARG A 69 12.54 -6.95 17.75
N GLN A 70 13.42 -5.98 18.00
CA GLN A 70 13.57 -5.39 19.32
C GLN A 70 12.28 -4.69 19.77
N GLU A 71 11.68 -3.87 18.91
CA GLU A 71 10.44 -3.14 19.24
C GLU A 71 9.21 -4.07 19.29
N SER A 72 9.21 -5.17 18.54
CA SER A 72 8.23 -6.25 18.68
C SER A 72 8.29 -6.88 20.06
N GLY A 73 9.49 -7.19 20.56
CA GLY A 73 9.70 -7.71 21.91
C GLY A 73 9.28 -6.74 23.02
N ARG A 74 9.25 -5.43 22.73
CA ARG A 74 8.75 -4.37 23.63
C ARG A 74 7.26 -4.08 23.46
N ASN A 75 6.59 -4.78 22.54
CA ASN A 75 5.18 -4.59 22.22
C ASN A 75 4.84 -3.15 21.75
N ASN A 76 5.80 -2.50 21.08
CA ASN A 76 5.67 -1.14 20.53
C ASN A 76 5.28 -1.12 19.05
N LEU A 77 5.40 -2.25 18.35
CA LEU A 77 4.88 -2.40 17.00
C LEU A 77 3.36 -2.57 17.08
N LYS A 78 2.63 -1.56 16.64
CA LYS A 78 1.17 -1.58 16.54
C LYS A 78 0.79 -1.18 15.13
N ASP A 79 0.11 -2.08 14.43
CA ASP A 79 -0.58 -1.70 13.21
C ASP A 79 -1.85 -0.93 13.60
N GLY A 80 -2.11 0.17 12.89
CA GLY A 80 -3.36 0.89 13.05
C GLY A 80 -4.53 0.04 12.53
N SER A 81 -5.65 0.02 13.25
CA SER A 81 -6.88 -0.56 12.70
C SER A 81 -7.30 0.20 11.44
N ASN A 82 -8.08 -0.44 10.55
CA ASN A 82 -8.60 0.23 9.35
C ASN A 82 -9.34 1.53 9.71
N ASP A 83 -10.10 1.54 10.80
CA ASP A 83 -10.79 2.74 11.29
C ASP A 83 -9.81 3.83 11.72
N GLN A 84 -8.74 3.48 12.43
CA GLN A 84 -7.70 4.44 12.83
C GLN A 84 -6.98 5.02 11.61
N LEU A 85 -6.66 4.19 10.61
CA LEU A 85 -6.03 4.64 9.38
C LEU A 85 -6.96 5.58 8.59
N GLN A 86 -8.26 5.24 8.52
CA GLN A 86 -9.28 6.08 7.90
C GLN A 86 -9.45 7.43 8.63
N GLN A 87 -9.46 7.42 9.97
CA GLN A 87 -9.52 8.64 10.78
C GLN A 87 -8.29 9.52 10.55
N ASN A 88 -7.08 8.97 10.63
CA ASN A 88 -5.84 9.69 10.37
C ASN A 88 -5.83 10.34 8.98
N MET A 89 -6.40 9.64 7.99
CA MET A 89 -6.55 10.17 6.64
C MET A 89 -7.50 11.39 6.59
N LEU A 90 -8.66 11.32 7.25
CA LEU A 90 -9.60 12.44 7.33
C LEU A 90 -9.03 13.62 8.13
N ASP A 91 -8.29 13.35 9.20
CA ASP A 91 -7.62 14.38 10.01
C ASP A 91 -6.60 15.17 9.20
N ARG A 92 -5.92 14.53 8.25
CA ARG A 92 -5.04 15.22 7.30
C ARG A 92 -5.82 16.16 6.39
N CYS A 93 -6.97 15.74 5.88
CA CYS A 93 -7.83 16.62 5.06
C CYS A 93 -8.46 17.76 5.87
N ASN A 94 -8.79 17.53 7.14
CA ASN A 94 -9.39 18.55 8.01
C ASN A 94 -8.49 19.77 8.26
N ARG A 95 -7.18 19.61 8.11
CA ARG A 95 -6.20 20.71 8.22
C ARG A 95 -6.20 21.66 7.02
N LEU A 96 -6.88 21.29 5.92
CA LEU A 96 -6.98 22.13 4.73
C LEU A 96 -8.10 23.18 4.87
N PRO A 97 -7.98 24.31 4.14
CA PRO A 97 -9.07 25.28 3.99
C PRO A 97 -10.35 24.63 3.48
N ALA A 98 -11.51 25.20 3.84
CA ALA A 98 -12.83 24.66 3.50
C ALA A 98 -13.01 24.37 2.00
N ALA A 99 -12.51 25.28 1.14
CA ALA A 99 -12.59 25.14 -0.31
C ALA A 99 -11.90 23.88 -0.86
N SER A 100 -10.80 23.43 -0.24
CA SER A 100 -10.01 22.27 -0.69
C SER A 100 -10.25 21.00 0.14
N ARG A 101 -10.96 21.11 1.26
CA ARG A 101 -11.16 19.99 2.19
C ARG A 101 -11.98 18.88 1.55
N GLN A 102 -13.09 19.23 0.90
CA GLN A 102 -13.97 18.26 0.28
C GLN A 102 -13.26 17.49 -0.85
N ASP A 103 -12.46 18.20 -1.66
CA ASP A 103 -11.68 17.60 -2.74
C ASP A 103 -10.63 16.62 -2.21
N CYS A 104 -9.94 16.97 -1.11
CA CYS A 104 -9.02 16.06 -0.43
C CYS A 104 -9.73 14.80 0.03
N VAL A 105 -10.89 14.93 0.70
CA VAL A 105 -11.66 13.78 1.17
C VAL A 105 -12.04 12.89 -0.01
N THR A 106 -12.58 13.46 -1.09
CA THR A 106 -12.93 12.73 -2.30
C THR A 106 -11.72 12.02 -2.91
N GLN A 107 -10.57 12.68 -3.02
CA GLN A 107 -9.35 12.05 -3.55
C GLN A 107 -8.88 10.87 -2.71
N MET A 108 -9.03 10.98 -1.39
CA MET A 108 -8.58 9.95 -0.47
C MET A 108 -9.56 8.76 -0.38
N THR A 109 -10.88 9.00 -0.45
CA THR A 109 -11.91 7.95 -0.31
C THR A 109 -12.43 7.39 -1.62
N SER A 110 -12.36 8.15 -2.72
CA SER A 110 -12.97 7.78 -4.00
C SER A 110 -12.14 8.32 -5.18
N PRO A 111 -10.85 7.97 -5.27
CA PRO A 111 -10.02 8.40 -6.39
C PRO A 111 -10.50 7.81 -7.71
N THR A 112 -10.46 8.61 -8.77
CA THR A 112 -10.74 8.15 -10.13
C THR A 112 -9.65 7.19 -10.62
N ASN A 113 -8.42 7.41 -10.17
CA ASN A 113 -7.26 6.69 -10.65
C ASN A 113 -6.24 6.49 -9.51
N VAL A 114 -5.70 5.27 -9.40
CA VAL A 114 -4.64 4.91 -8.45
C VAL A 114 -3.56 4.13 -9.19
N ARG A 115 -2.30 4.58 -9.13
CA ARG A 115 -1.14 3.95 -9.80
C ARG A 115 0.07 3.88 -8.88
N GLY A 116 1.03 3.05 -9.25
CA GLY A 116 2.26 2.81 -8.48
C GLY A 116 2.12 1.66 -7.49
N SER A 117 3.15 1.48 -6.67
CA SER A 117 3.21 0.45 -5.64
C SER A 117 4.15 0.90 -4.52
N VAL A 118 3.99 0.33 -3.33
CA VAL A 118 4.88 0.60 -2.19
C VAL A 118 6.32 0.22 -2.55
N GLN A 119 6.51 -0.94 -3.18
CA GLN A 119 7.84 -1.38 -3.65
C GLN A 119 8.43 -0.43 -4.71
N GLY A 120 7.59 0.16 -5.57
CA GLY A 120 7.99 1.11 -6.60
C GLY A 120 8.23 2.54 -6.11
N GLY A 121 8.17 2.78 -4.79
CA GLY A 121 8.46 4.09 -4.18
C GLY A 121 7.25 4.97 -3.90
N GLY A 122 6.03 4.51 -4.20
CA GLY A 122 4.82 5.25 -3.82
C GLY A 122 3.55 4.85 -4.56
N VAL A 123 2.42 5.26 -3.99
CA VAL A 123 1.08 5.12 -4.60
C VAL A 123 0.53 6.52 -4.87
N LEU A 124 0.27 6.82 -6.14
CA LEU A 124 -0.34 8.07 -6.58
C LEU A 124 -1.85 7.90 -6.71
N ARG A 125 -2.58 8.89 -6.20
CA ARG A 125 -4.04 8.97 -6.27
C ARG A 125 -4.41 10.23 -7.03
N GLU A 126 -5.21 10.08 -8.07
CA GLU A 126 -5.65 11.16 -8.92
C GLU A 126 -7.18 11.23 -8.92
N THR A 127 -7.70 12.47 -8.94
CA THR A 127 -9.13 12.76 -8.96
C THR A 127 -9.36 13.95 -9.85
N VAL A 128 -10.19 13.77 -10.88
CA VAL A 128 -10.54 14.82 -11.84
C VAL A 128 -11.89 15.40 -11.43
N ILE A 129 -11.88 16.69 -11.06
CA ILE A 129 -13.08 17.42 -10.63
C ILE A 129 -13.42 18.43 -11.71
N GLN A 130 -14.65 18.36 -12.22
CA GLN A 130 -15.17 19.32 -13.19
C GLN A 130 -15.71 20.53 -12.44
N VAL A 131 -15.13 21.69 -12.69
CA VAL A 131 -15.52 22.96 -12.05
C VAL A 131 -16.40 23.74 -13.04
N PRO A 132 -17.63 24.15 -12.67
CA PRO A 132 -18.48 24.98 -13.52
C PRO A 132 -17.80 26.30 -13.90
N ALA A 133 -17.93 26.73 -15.16
CA ALA A 133 -17.20 27.87 -15.73
C ALA A 133 -17.48 29.21 -15.01
N ASP A 134 -18.62 29.31 -14.35
CA ASP A 134 -19.13 30.43 -13.58
C ASP A 134 -18.51 30.56 -12.17
N THR A 135 -17.73 29.57 -11.72
CA THR A 135 -17.07 29.58 -10.39
C THR A 135 -15.57 29.91 -10.44
N VAL A 136 -14.99 30.06 -11.63
CA VAL A 136 -13.61 30.52 -11.81
C VAL A 136 -13.64 32.06 -11.82
N PRO A 137 -13.11 32.76 -10.80
CA PRO A 137 -12.98 34.21 -10.88
C PRO A 137 -12.14 34.53 -12.14
N PRO A 138 -12.55 35.50 -12.96
CA PRO A 138 -11.81 35.85 -14.17
C PRO A 138 -10.36 36.09 -13.77
N ALA A 139 -9.44 35.41 -14.46
CA ALA A 139 -8.01 35.63 -14.27
C ALA A 139 -7.78 37.14 -14.31
N ALA A 140 -7.42 37.72 -13.16
CA ALA A 140 -7.08 39.13 -13.08
C ALA A 140 -6.01 39.36 -14.15
N GLY A 141 -6.35 40.19 -15.14
CA GLY A 141 -5.62 40.31 -16.39
C GLY A 141 -4.12 40.32 -16.14
N ALA A 142 -3.42 39.40 -16.80
CA ALA A 142 -1.97 39.43 -16.82
C ALA A 142 -1.55 40.87 -17.18
N PRO A 143 -0.69 41.53 -16.37
CA PRO A 143 -0.20 42.85 -16.74
C PRO A 143 0.45 42.72 -18.11
N GLY A 144 -0.06 43.51 -19.06
CA GLY A 144 0.35 43.46 -20.45
C GLY A 144 1.87 43.49 -20.55
N MET A 145 2.42 42.48 -21.22
CA MET A 145 3.82 42.47 -21.63
C MET A 145 4.04 43.74 -22.47
N ALA A 146 4.73 44.73 -21.90
CA ALA A 146 5.17 45.90 -22.66
C ALA A 146 6.03 45.40 -23.84
N PRO A 147 5.83 45.91 -25.07
CA PRO A 147 6.67 45.51 -26.19
C PRO A 147 8.12 45.90 -25.90
N ALA A 148 9.04 44.94 -26.06
CA ALA A 148 10.46 45.18 -25.91
C ALA A 148 10.92 46.27 -26.90
N PRO A 149 11.74 47.25 -26.50
CA PRO A 149 12.29 48.24 -27.41
C PRO A 149 13.18 47.55 -28.44
N GLY A 150 12.99 47.94 -29.70
CA GLY A 150 13.51 47.26 -30.89
C GLY A 150 15.01 47.03 -30.89
N ALA A 151 15.40 45.81 -31.28
CA ALA A 151 16.78 45.49 -31.61
C ALA A 151 17.21 46.21 -32.90
N PRO A 152 18.45 46.71 -32.99
CA PRO A 152 18.93 47.39 -34.19
C PRO A 152 19.05 46.41 -35.37
N MET A 153 18.54 46.83 -36.52
CA MET A 153 18.62 46.08 -37.78
C MET A 153 20.09 45.97 -38.22
N THR A 154 20.62 44.75 -38.27
CA THR A 154 21.90 44.46 -38.93
C THR A 154 21.71 44.55 -40.44
N SER A 155 22.43 45.45 -41.10
CA SER A 155 22.45 45.59 -42.57
C SER A 155 22.94 44.31 -43.25
N PRO A 156 22.42 43.98 -44.46
CA PRO A 156 22.90 42.81 -45.18
C PRO A 156 24.27 43.09 -45.81
N VAL A 157 25.22 42.18 -45.56
CA VAL A 157 26.47 42.09 -46.30
C VAL A 157 26.15 41.67 -47.73
N ARG A 158 26.58 42.49 -48.70
CA ARG A 158 26.53 42.18 -50.13
C ARG A 158 27.90 41.64 -50.53
N GLN A 159 27.93 40.36 -50.88
CA GLN A 159 28.92 39.57 -51.64
C GLN A 159 30.40 39.94 -51.50
#